data_AF-A0A351M0Y1-F1
#
_entry.id   AF-A0A351M0Y1-F1
#
_cell.length_a   1.000
_cell.length_b   1.000
_cell.length_c   1.000
_cell.angle_alpha   90.00
_cell.angle_beta   90.00
_cell.angle_gamma   90.00
#
_symmetry.space_group_name_H-M   'P 1'
#
loop_
_entity.id
_entity.type
_entity.pdbx_description
1 polymer ?
#
loop_
_entity_poly.entity_id
_entity_poly.type
_entity_poly.pdbx_seq_one_letter_code
_entity_poly.pdbx_strand_id
1 'polypeptide(L)' 'MALDNIPNTLGRLATAIGEAGANIISMGGFDVRGELLVNDVVVNCRDEDHAAAVVAAVEGLSGVQLLHWHDRTFNMHEG' A
#
# COMPACT_ATOMS: atom_id res chain seq x y z
N MET A 1 2.12 2.53 5.51
CA MET A 1 1.24 3.64 5.05
C MET A 1 0.28 4.05 6.17
N ALA A 2 -0.28 5.26 6.14
CA ALA A 2 -1.32 5.72 7.06
C ALA A 2 -2.64 5.93 6.32
N LEU A 3 -3.75 5.58 6.97
CA LEU A 3 -5.10 5.66 6.43
C LEU A 3 -5.98 6.44 7.40
N ASP A 4 -6.89 7.27 6.89
CA ASP A 4 -7.96 7.83 7.70
C ASP A 4 -8.80 6.70 8.30
N ASN A 5 -8.98 6.73 9.61
CA ASN A 5 -9.75 5.75 10.37
C ASN A 5 -11.26 6.04 10.28
N ILE A 6 -11.77 6.04 9.05
CA ILE A 6 -13.17 6.20 8.71
C ILE A 6 -13.62 5.06 7.79
N PRO A 7 -14.93 4.75 7.72
CA PRO A 7 -15.43 3.70 6.86
C PRO A 7 -14.96 3.85 5.42
N ASN A 8 -14.69 2.71 4.79
CA ASN A 8 -14.32 2.57 3.37
C ASN A 8 -12.90 3.01 2.97
N THR A 9 -12.07 3.63 3.84
CA THR A 9 -10.70 4.01 3.45
C THR A 9 -9.86 2.79 3.03
N LEU A 10 -9.85 1.73 3.84
CA LEU A 10 -9.16 0.49 3.53
C LEU A 10 -9.74 -0.21 2.28
N GLY A 11 -11.07 -0.19 2.13
CA GLY A 11 -11.73 -0.80 0.97
C GLY A 11 -11.28 -0.15 -0.33
N ARG A 12 -11.26 1.19 -0.40
CA ARG A 12 -10.76 1.93 -1.57
C ARG A 12 -9.29 1.63 -1.86
N LEU A 13 -8.46 1.55 -0.84
CA LEU A 13 -7.05 1.15 -1.00
C LEU A 13 -6.94 -0.22 -1.66
N ALA A 14 -7.64 -1.23 -1.13
CA ALA A 14 -7.59 -2.58 -1.68
C ALA A 14 -8.10 -2.63 -3.12
N THR A 15 -9.18 -1.90 -3.43
CA THR A 15 -9.71 -1.77 -4.79
C THR A 15 -8.70 -1.14 -5.74
N ALA A 16 -8.08 -0.01 -5.37
CA ALA A 16 -7.12 0.68 -6.24
C ALA A 16 -5.88 -0.19 -6.56
N ILE A 17 -5.39 -0.94 -5.58
CA ILE A 17 -4.30 -1.91 -5.80
C ILE A 17 -4.74 -2.99 -6.82
N GLY A 18 -5.94 -3.53 -6.67
CA GLY A 18 -6.49 -4.52 -7.59
C GLY A 18 -6.75 -3.98 -9.00
N GLU A 19 -7.26 -2.76 -9.13
CA GLU A 19 -7.50 -2.07 -10.40
C GLU A 19 -6.19 -1.75 -11.13
N ALA A 20 -5.10 -1.46 -10.39
CA ALA A 20 -3.76 -1.32 -10.95
C ALA A 20 -3.18 -2.66 -11.47
N GLY A 21 -3.82 -3.80 -11.17
CA GLY A 21 -3.41 -5.13 -11.61
C GLY A 21 -2.47 -5.86 -10.65
N ALA A 22 -2.27 -5.33 -9.44
CA ALA A 22 -1.43 -5.95 -8.43
C ALA A 22 -2.24 -6.84 -7.47
N ASN A 23 -1.57 -7.86 -6.91
CA ASN A 23 -2.18 -8.76 -5.94
C ASN A 23 -1.69 -8.44 -4.53
N ILE A 24 -2.60 -8.31 -3.57
CA ILE A 24 -2.25 -8.14 -2.15
C ILE A 24 -1.84 -9.50 -1.60
N ILE A 25 -0.57 -9.66 -1.25
CA ILE A 25 0.00 -10.90 -0.73
C ILE A 25 -0.20 -10.99 0.78
N SER A 26 0.00 -9.88 1.46
CA SER A 26 -0.31 -9.78 2.88
C SER A 26 -0.57 -8.35 3.28
N MET A 27 -1.25 -8.22 4.41
CA MET A 27 -1.40 -6.98 5.13
C MET A 27 -0.92 -7.22 6.55
N GLY A 28 -0.18 -6.26 7.08
CA GLY A 28 0.25 -6.26 8.47
C GLY A 28 -0.92 -6.06 9.42
N GLY A 29 -0.59 -5.99 10.71
CA GLY A 29 -1.52 -5.53 11.73
C GLY A 29 -1.88 -4.06 11.56
N PHE A 30 -2.98 -3.65 12.17
CA PHE A 30 -3.39 -2.26 12.24
C PHE A 30 -2.91 -1.65 13.56
N ASP A 31 -2.08 -0.61 13.47
CA ASP A 31 -1.82 0.27 14.61
C ASP A 31 -2.80 1.45 14.53
N VAL A 32 -3.80 1.45 15.41
CA VAL A 32 -4.86 2.45 15.43
C VAL A 32 -4.46 3.58 16.38
N ARG A 33 -4.33 4.78 15.81
CA ARG A 33 -3.90 6.00 16.52
C ARG A 33 -4.94 7.10 16.32
N GLY A 34 -6.04 6.99 17.05
CA GLY A 34 -7.16 7.94 16.98
C GLY A 34 -7.76 7.98 15.58
N GLU A 35 -7.52 9.07 14.87
CA GLU A 35 -8.05 9.34 13.52
C GLU A 35 -7.26 8.63 12.41
N LEU A 36 -6.11 8.03 12.72
CA LEU A 36 -5.28 7.33 11.74
C LEU A 36 -5.14 5.85 12.07
N LEU A 37 -5.00 5.05 11.02
CA LEU A 37 -4.68 3.64 11.06
C LEU A 37 -3.44 3.40 10.20
N VAL A 38 -2.39 2.86 10.83
CA VAL A 38 -1.13 2.55 10.15
C VAL A 38 -1.10 1.06 9.82
N ASN A 39 -0.75 0.75 8.58
CA ASN A 39 -0.64 -0.63 8.09
C ASN A 39 0.52 -0.75 7.09
N ASP A 40 1.14 -1.93 7.06
CA ASP A 40 2.10 -2.33 6.02
C ASP A 40 1.45 -3.33 5.07
N VAL A 41 1.39 -2.98 3.78
CA VAL A 41 0.78 -3.81 2.75
C VAL A 41 1.87 -4.37 1.84
N VAL A 42 1.77 -5.65 1.54
CA VAL A 42 2.67 -6.36 0.63
C VAL A 42 1.92 -6.65 -0.64
N VAL A 43 2.40 -6.12 -1.75
CA VAL A 43 1.79 -6.30 -3.07
C VAL A 43 2.77 -7.01 -3.98
N ASN A 44 2.25 -7.91 -4.82
CA ASN A 44 3.03 -8.51 -5.88
C ASN A 44 2.86 -7.69 -7.15
N CYS A 45 3.98 -7.14 -7.64
CA CYS A 45 4.09 -6.46 -8.91
C CYS A 45 4.93 -7.32 -9.87
N ARG A 46 4.81 -7.08 -11.18
CA ARG A 46 5.49 -7.90 -12.20
C ARG A 46 6.86 -7.35 -12.60
N ASP A 47 7.04 -6.05 -12.43
CA ASP A 47 8.24 -5.26 -12.74
C ASP A 47 8.15 -3.92 -12.00
N GLU A 48 9.22 -3.13 -12.11
CA GLU A 48 9.35 -1.81 -11.47
C GLU A 48 8.33 -0.79 -12.00
N ASP A 49 8.05 -0.80 -13.31
CA ASP A 49 7.02 0.06 -13.91
C ASP A 49 5.63 -0.22 -13.33
N HIS A 50 5.28 -1.50 -13.13
CA HIS A 50 4.03 -1.88 -12.47
C HIS A 50 4.01 -1.46 -11.01
N ALA A 51 5.13 -1.60 -10.28
CA ALA A 51 5.23 -1.11 -8.91
C ALA A 51 5.00 0.41 -8.82
N ALA A 52 5.60 1.18 -9.73
CA ALA A 52 5.39 2.63 -9.83
C ALA A 52 3.92 2.99 -10.14
N ALA A 53 3.26 2.24 -11.02
CA ALA A 53 1.84 2.43 -11.33
C ALA A 53 0.94 2.19 -10.09
N VAL A 54 1.24 1.15 -9.29
CA VAL A 54 0.52 0.86 -8.04
C VAL A 54 0.75 1.96 -7.02
N VAL A 55 2.00 2.42 -6.85
CA VAL A 55 2.34 3.54 -5.96
C VAL A 55 1.56 4.80 -6.34
N ALA A 56 1.55 5.16 -7.62
CA ALA A 56 0.79 6.32 -8.11
C ALA A 56 -0.72 6.18 -7.87
N ALA A 57 -1.28 4.98 -8.05
CA ALA A 57 -2.69 4.71 -7.76
C ALA A 57 -3.00 4.89 -6.26
N VAL A 58 -2.12 4.43 -5.37
CA VAL A 58 -2.26 4.57 -3.91
C VAL A 58 -2.11 6.03 -3.48
N GLU A 59 -1.12 6.76 -3.99
CA GLU A 59 -0.89 8.18 -3.68
C GLU A 59 -2.02 9.09 -4.18
N GLY A 60 -2.75 8.66 -5.22
CA GLY A 60 -3.93 9.36 -5.72
C GLY A 60 -5.18 9.25 -4.85
N LEU A 61 -5.17 8.43 -3.79
CA LEU A 61 -6.33 8.21 -2.94
C LEU A 61 -6.43 9.24 -1.81
N SER A 62 -7.55 9.95 -1.74
CA SER A 62 -7.89 10.75 -0.57
C SER A 62 -7.95 9.88 0.69
N GLY A 63 -7.38 10.38 1.80
CA GLY A 63 -7.35 9.70 3.10
C GLY A 63 -6.37 8.53 3.17
N VAL A 64 -5.45 8.41 2.20
CA VAL A 64 -4.32 7.48 2.25
C VAL A 64 -3.03 8.29 2.11
N GLN A 65 -2.09 8.06 3.01
CA GLN A 65 -0.75 8.62 2.96
C GLN A 65 0.26 7.48 2.86
N LEU A 66 0.96 7.40 1.73
CA LEU A 66 2.10 6.51 1.60
C LEU A 66 3.26 7.07 2.43
N LEU A 67 3.74 6.29 3.40
CA LEU A 67 4.81 6.71 4.31
C LEU A 67 6.19 6.31 3.77
N HIS A 68 6.28 5.07 3.29
CA HIS A 68 7.46 4.48 2.71
C HIS A 68 7.03 3.26 1.87
N TRP A 69 7.76 2.99 0.80
CA TRP A 69 7.64 1.76 0.03
C TRP A 69 9.03 1.34 -0.45
N HIS A 70 9.21 0.05 -0.69
CA HIS A 70 10.45 -0.49 -1.24
C HIS A 70 10.15 -1.78 -2.00
N ASP A 71 10.98 -2.11 -2.97
CA ASP A 71 10.97 -3.43 -3.59
C ASP A 71 11.68 -4.42 -2.66
N ARG A 72 10.92 -5.41 -2.16
CA ARG A 72 11.42 -6.41 -1.21
C ARG A 72 12.42 -7.39 -1.85
N THR A 73 12.38 -7.55 -3.17
CA THR A 73 13.29 -8.43 -3.92
C THR A 73 14.70 -7.86 -3.99
N PHE A 74 14.84 -6.53 -4.03
CA PHE A 74 16.13 -5.84 -4.06
C PHE A 74 16.79 -5.69 -2.68
N ASN A 75 16.00 -5.65 -1.60
CA ASN A 75 16.53 -5.48 -0.23
C ASN A 75 17.23 -6.75 0.33
N MET A 76 17.20 -7.88 -0.40
CA MET A 76 18.01 -9.06 -0.06
C MET A 76 19.49 -8.91 -0.45
N HIS A 77 19.88 -7.85 -1.17
CA HIS A 77 21.25 -7.64 -1.66
C HIS A 77 22.03 -6.51 -0.98
N GLU A 78 21.46 -5.81 0.00
CA GLU A 78 22.18 -4.82 0.82
C GLU A 78 22.72 -5.45 2.13
N GLY A 79 23.57 -6.46 1.97
CA GLY A 79 24.37 -7.06 3.05
C GLY A 79 25.77 -6.48 3.12
#